data_AF-A0A7L4RLH8-F1
#
_entry.id   AF-A0A7L4RLH8-F1
#
_cell.length_a   1.000
_cell.length_b   1.000
_cell.length_c   1.000
_cell.angle_alpha   90.00
_cell.angle_beta   90.00
_cell.angle_gamma   90.00
#
_symmetry.space_group_name_H-M   'P 1'
#
loop_
_entity.id
_entity.type
_entity.pdbx_description
1 polymer ?
#
loop_
_entity_poly.entity_id
_entity_poly.type
_entity_poly.pdbx_seq_one_letter_code
_entity_poly.pdbx_strand_id
1 'polypeptide(L)'
;MAMIEILLGFVIIFAVLVMLVLLFVFNRPYSCSRKVKGKETVFSLDARKDIAKIEVVGKFGTESITFQRKDIKKGEKIEFVYPASTEP
;
A
#
# COMPACT_ATOMS: atom_id res chain seq x y z
N MET A 1 22.99 17.13 37.39
CA MET A 1 23.50 16.99 36.01
C MET A 1 23.16 15.63 35.41
N ALA A 2 23.59 14.51 36.01
CA ALA A 2 23.40 13.17 35.45
C ALA A 2 21.94 12.81 35.05
N MET A 3 20.92 13.14 35.86
CA MET A 3 19.52 12.85 35.49
C MET A 3 19.04 13.61 34.24
N ILE A 4 19.49 14.84 34.04
CA ILE A 4 19.08 15.67 32.90
C ILE A 4 19.70 15.12 31.61
N GLU A 5 20.95 14.67 31.66
CA GLU A 5 21.65 14.04 30.54
C GLU A 5 21.03 12.70 30.14
N ILE A 6 20.65 11.88 31.13
CA ILE A 6 19.96 10.59 30.89
C ILE A 6 18.59 10.83 30.23
N LEU A 7 17.83 11.82 30.72
CA LEU A 7 16.53 12.18 30.16
C LEU A 7 16.67 12.69 28.71
N LEU A 8 17.65 13.55 28.44
CA LEU A 8 17.95 14.05 27.09
C LEU A 8 18.35 12.92 26.13
N GLY A 9 19.19 11.98 26.58
CA GLY A 9 19.55 10.81 25.80
C GLY A 9 18.34 9.95 25.41
N PHE A 10 17.43 9.71 26.35
CA PHE A 10 16.19 8.98 26.08
C PHE A 10 15.29 9.69 25.06
N VAL A 11 15.14 11.02 25.19
CA VAL A 11 14.33 11.82 24.25
C VAL A 11 14.89 11.76 22.83
N ILE A 12 16.21 11.85 22.66
CA ILE A 12 16.84 11.76 21.34
C ILE A 12 16.63 10.38 20.72
N ILE A 13 16.86 9.31 21.49
CA ILE A 13 16.67 7.94 21.00
C ILE A 13 15.21 7.72 20.61
N PHE A 14 14.26 8.17 21.44
CA PHE A 14 12.84 8.07 21.15
C PHE A 14 12.45 8.83 19.88
N ALA A 15 12.97 10.05 19.69
CA ALA A 15 12.72 10.85 18.50
C ALA A 15 13.24 10.16 17.23
N VAL A 16 14.45 9.59 17.26
CA VAL A 16 15.02 8.82 16.14
C VAL A 16 14.15 7.59 15.83
N LEU A 17 13.68 6.90 16.85
CA LEU A 17 12.85 5.70 16.70
C LEU A 17 11.49 6.04 16.08
N VAL A 18 10.85 7.13 16.53
CA VAL A 18 9.62 7.66 15.92
C VAL A 18 9.86 8.06 14.46
N MET A 19 10.98 8.70 14.16
CA MET A 19 11.33 9.11 12.79
C MET A 19 11.48 7.91 11.85
N LEU A 20 12.11 6.82 12.31
CA LEU A 20 12.24 5.57 11.56
C LEU A 20 10.87 4.91 11.31
N VAL A 21 10.00 4.88 12.32
CA VAL A 21 8.64 4.34 12.18
C VAL A 21 7.85 5.15 11.15
N LEU A 22 7.92 6.48 11.20
CA LEU A 22 7.25 7.34 10.22
C LEU A 22 7.78 7.07 8.81
N LEU A 23 9.10 6.98 8.62
CA LEU A 23 9.70 6.66 7.32
C LEU A 23 9.20 5.32 6.78
N PHE A 24 9.06 4.30 7.61
CA PHE A 24 8.51 3.00 7.19
C PHE A 24 7.03 3.08 6.81
N VAL A 25 6.21 3.77 7.59
CA VAL A 25 4.76 3.87 7.37
C VAL A 25 4.43 4.66 6.10
N PHE A 26 5.16 5.74 5.83
CA PHE A 26 4.92 6.59 4.64
C PHE A 26 5.54 6.02 3.35
N ASN A 27 6.47 5.07 3.45
CA ASN A 27 7.17 4.51 2.28
C ASN A 27 6.46 3.29 1.69
N ARG A 28 5.12 3.38 1.52
CA ARG A 28 4.32 2.34 0.89
C ARG A 28 4.82 2.11 -0.55
N PRO A 29 5.04 0.85 -0.97
CA PRO A 29 5.63 0.53 -2.27
C PRO A 29 4.67 0.75 -3.45
N TYR A 30 3.38 1.00 -3.19
CA TYR A 30 2.35 1.20 -4.18
C TYR A 30 1.31 2.23 -3.71
N SER A 31 0.56 2.76 -4.67
CA SER A 31 -0.68 3.51 -4.44
C SER A 31 -1.80 2.79 -5.17
N CYS A 32 -2.93 2.56 -4.50
CA CYS A 32 -4.10 1.96 -5.12
C CYS A 32 -5.23 2.98 -5.17
N SER A 33 -5.98 2.99 -6.27
CA SER A 33 -7.23 3.72 -6.36
C SER A 33 -8.30 2.82 -6.98
N ARG A 34 -9.52 2.93 -6.47
CA ARG A 34 -10.69 2.24 -7.01
C ARG A 34 -11.65 3.29 -7.54
N LYS A 35 -12.01 3.21 -8.82
CA LYS A 35 -13.01 4.07 -9.44
C LYS A 35 -14.13 3.20 -9.98
N VAL A 36 -15.36 3.46 -9.53
CA VAL A 36 -16.55 2.82 -10.09
C VAL A 36 -17.07 3.70 -11.21
N LYS A 37 -17.10 3.19 -12.44
CA LYS A 37 -17.67 3.84 -13.63
C LYS A 37 -18.88 3.03 -14.08
N GLY A 38 -20.06 3.42 -13.62
CA GLY A 38 -21.32 2.75 -13.98
C GLY A 38 -21.32 1.28 -13.56
N LYS A 39 -21.27 0.38 -14.54
CA LYS A 39 -21.29 -1.08 -14.33
C LYS A 39 -19.91 -1.71 -14.16
N GLU A 40 -18.84 -0.93 -14.24
CA GLU A 40 -17.46 -1.41 -14.13
C GLU A 40 -16.76 -0.76 -12.94
N THR A 41 -15.90 -1.53 -12.27
CA THR A 41 -14.95 -1.06 -11.29
C THR A 41 -13.56 -1.16 -11.87
N VAL A 42 -12.86 -0.02 -11.89
CA VAL A 42 -11.46 0.07 -12.28
C VAL A 42 -10.63 0.16 -11.01
N PHE A 43 -9.82 -0.86 -10.78
CA PHE A 43 -8.78 -0.85 -9.75
C PHE A 43 -7.45 -0.50 -10.41
N SER A 44 -6.92 0.68 -10.10
CA SER A 44 -5.62 1.13 -10.57
C SER A 44 -4.58 1.01 -9.45
N LEU A 45 -3.45 0.40 -9.76
CA LEU A 45 -2.29 0.31 -8.89
C LEU A 45 -1.10 1.01 -9.55
N ASP A 46 -0.58 2.03 -8.90
CA ASP A 46 0.64 2.75 -9.29
C ASP A 46 1.80 2.27 -8.43
N ALA A 47 2.78 1.61 -9.04
CA ALA A 47 3.96 1.10 -8.34
C ALA A 47 4.95 2.25 -8.06
N ARG A 48 5.24 2.52 -6.78
CA ARG A 48 6.23 3.53 -6.35
C ARG A 48 7.64 2.96 -6.18
N LYS A 49 7.75 1.63 -6.13
CA LYS A 49 8.97 0.83 -6.05
C LYS A 49 8.81 -0.41 -6.93
N ASP A 50 9.89 -1.16 -7.10
CA ASP A 50 9.81 -2.49 -7.72
C ASP A 50 9.04 -3.45 -6.81
N ILE A 51 8.09 -4.18 -7.39
CA ILE A 51 7.20 -5.11 -6.67
C ILE A 51 7.31 -6.48 -7.33
N ALA A 52 7.78 -7.48 -6.57
CA ALA A 52 8.03 -8.82 -7.09
C ALA A 52 6.74 -9.54 -7.54
N LYS A 53 5.65 -9.37 -6.80
CA LYS A 53 4.35 -9.98 -7.10
C LYS A 53 3.22 -9.14 -6.52
N ILE A 54 2.16 -8.97 -7.28
CA ILE A 54 0.86 -8.47 -6.82
C ILE A 54 -0.19 -9.51 -7.12
N GLU A 55 -1.09 -9.70 -6.16
CA GLU A 55 -2.24 -10.57 -6.25
C GLU A 55 -3.47 -9.77 -5.80
N VAL A 56 -4.43 -9.59 -6.70
CA VAL A 56 -5.69 -8.90 -6.44
C VAL A 56 -6.79 -9.94 -6.49
N VAL A 57 -7.45 -10.17 -5.36
CA VAL A 57 -8.58 -11.09 -5.26
C VAL A 57 -9.86 -10.27 -5.25
N GLY A 58 -10.58 -10.26 -6.37
CA GLY A 58 -11.93 -9.71 -6.48
C GLY A 58 -12.95 -10.78 -6.10
N LYS A 59 -13.81 -10.49 -5.11
CA LYS A 59 -14.96 -11.34 -4.78
C LYS A 59 -16.20 -10.83 -5.53
N PHE A 60 -16.91 -11.74 -6.19
CA PHE A 60 -18.12 -11.48 -6.95
C PHE A 60 -19.19 -12.48 -6.51
N GLY A 61 -19.95 -12.15 -5.45
CA GLY A 61 -20.88 -13.09 -4.84
C GLY A 61 -20.16 -14.36 -4.37
N THR A 62 -20.52 -15.53 -4.93
CA THR A 62 -19.89 -16.83 -4.64
C THR A 62 -18.62 -17.12 -5.45
N GLU A 63 -18.31 -16.31 -6.47
CA GLU A 63 -17.13 -16.49 -7.32
C GLU A 63 -16.01 -15.55 -6.89
N SER A 64 -14.76 -15.99 -7.07
CA SER A 64 -13.58 -15.17 -6.82
C SER A 64 -12.68 -15.17 -8.04
N ILE A 65 -12.30 -13.98 -8.49
CA ILE A 65 -11.36 -13.79 -9.58
C ILE A 65 -10.05 -13.30 -8.98
N THR A 66 -8.98 -14.08 -9.19
CA THR A 66 -7.64 -13.72 -8.75
C THR A 66 -6.84 -13.22 -9.93
N PHE A 67 -6.39 -11.96 -9.86
CA PHE A 67 -5.46 -11.38 -10.82
C PHE A 67 -4.06 -11.40 -10.23
N GLN A 68 -3.12 -12.00 -10.95
CA GLN A 68 -1.72 -12.05 -10.52
C GLN A 68 -0.82 -11.40 -11.57
N ARG A 69 0.09 -10.53 -11.11
CA ARG A 69 1.17 -9.97 -11.93
C ARG A 69 2.48 -10.02 -11.17
N LYS A 70 3.57 -10.37 -11.86
CA LYS A 70 4.92 -10.47 -11.28
C LYS A 70 5.82 -9.41 -11.91
N ASP A 71 6.95 -9.15 -11.25
CA ASP A 71 8.06 -8.35 -11.76
C ASP A 71 7.67 -6.93 -12.19
N ILE A 72 6.86 -6.27 -11.35
CA ILE A 72 6.31 -4.94 -11.61
C ILE A 72 7.38 -3.89 -11.31
N LYS A 73 7.66 -3.03 -12.28
CA LYS A 73 8.71 -2.02 -12.15
C LYS A 73 8.19 -0.75 -11.47
N LYS A 74 9.08 -0.04 -10.80
CA LYS A 74 8.81 1.30 -10.30
C LYS A 74 8.30 2.20 -11.44
N GLY A 75 7.18 2.89 -11.19
CA GLY A 75 6.51 3.77 -12.16
C GLY A 75 5.49 3.07 -13.03
N GLU A 76 5.38 1.75 -12.96
CA GLU A 76 4.38 0.99 -13.71
C GLU A 76 2.98 1.20 -13.12
N LYS A 77 2.02 1.44 -14.01
CA LYS A 77 0.61 1.55 -13.67
C LYS A 77 -0.13 0.32 -14.19
N ILE A 78 -0.83 -0.35 -13.29
CA ILE A 78 -1.61 -1.54 -13.61
C ILE A 78 -3.07 -1.22 -13.36
N GLU A 79 -3.90 -1.44 -14.36
CA GLU A 79 -5.34 -1.25 -14.26
C GLU A 79 -6.05 -2.58 -14.44
N PHE A 80 -6.88 -2.93 -13.47
CA PHE A 80 -7.75 -4.09 -13.52
C PHE A 80 -9.18 -3.58 -13.64
N VAL A 81 -9.85 -3.93 -14.73
CA VAL A 81 -11.25 -3.59 -14.97
C VAL A 81 -12.06 -4.84 -14.73
N TYR A 82 -13.02 -4.76 -13.81
CA TYR A 82 -13.93 -5.85 -13.49
C TYR A 82 -15.36 -5.34 -13.31
N PRO A 83 -16.40 -6.18 -13.48
CA PRO A 83 -17.79 -5.76 -13.30
C PRO A 83 -17.97 -5.19 -11.89
N ALA A 84 -18.66 -4.08 -11.69
CA ALA A 84 -18.94 -3.57 -10.36
C ALA A 84 -19.81 -4.59 -9.61
N SER A 85 -19.23 -5.33 -8.67
CA SER A 85 -20.01 -6.22 -7.81
C SER A 85 -20.93 -5.36 -6.95
N THR A 86 -22.22 -5.69 -6.96
CA THR A 86 -23.27 -5.05 -6.16
C THR A 86 -23.26 -5.50 -4.70
N GLU A 87 -22.31 -6.33 -4.27
CA GLU A 87 -22.25 -6.80 -2.88
C GLU A 87 -20.99 -6.28 -2.15
N PRO A 88 -21.19 -5.66 -0.97
CA PRO A 88 -20.17 -4.92 -0.21
C PRO A 88 -19.05 -5.79 0.39
#